data_AF-X1NZR1-F1
#
_entry.id   AF-X1NZR1-F1
#
_cell.length_a   1.000
_cell.length_b   1.000
_cell.length_c   1.000
_cell.angle_alpha   90.00
_cell.angle_beta   90.00
_cell.angle_gamma   90.00
#
_symmetry.space_group_name_H-M   'P 1'
#
loop_
_entity.id
_entity.type
_entity.pdbx_description
1 polymer ?
#
loop_
_entity_poly.entity_id
_entity_poly.type
_entity_poly.pdbx_seq_one_letter_code
_entity_poly.pdbx_strand_id
1 'polypeptide(L)'
;GQLPLEGPLNQTCANGIIAAGGAAGQIYALSGQGIRYALRCGGIAGKVAIDAITEGDVSMGGLADYERQWRAEFDAELRAGQLLHSSLSVSQDQQMDALLGALEDKPKLQQAFIDVFTGFRLKGPLEALLKDEEISRIFGRGTVEKTLALK
;
A
#
# COMPACT_ATOMS: atom_id res chain seq x y z
N GLY A 1 0.37 -15.20 12.95
CA GLY A 1 -0.71 -14.20 12.94
C GLY A 1 -1.19 -14.04 11.52
N GLN A 2 -2.46 -13.70 11.30
CA GLN A 2 -2.95 -13.34 9.97
C GLN A 2 -2.45 -11.94 9.59
N LEU A 3 -2.06 -11.75 8.32
CA LEU A 3 -1.72 -10.45 7.76
C LEU A 3 -2.96 -9.89 7.05
N PRO A 4 -3.47 -8.70 7.43
CA PRO A 4 -4.58 -8.05 6.71
C PRO A 4 -4.08 -7.49 5.37
N LEU A 5 -4.17 -8.30 4.31
CA LEU A 5 -3.74 -7.95 2.94
C LEU A 5 -4.89 -7.36 2.10
N GLU A 6 -6.08 -7.19 2.69
CA GLU A 6 -7.25 -6.57 2.07
C GLU A 6 -7.17 -5.03 2.02
N GLY A 7 -6.05 -4.46 2.46
CA GLY A 7 -5.81 -3.01 2.51
C GLY A 7 -6.26 -2.36 3.82
N PRO A 8 -6.09 -1.04 3.93
CA PRO A 8 -6.36 -0.31 5.15
C PRO A 8 -7.87 -0.20 5.43
N LEU A 9 -8.22 -0.02 6.70
CA LEU A 9 -9.61 0.24 7.10
C LEU A 9 -10.18 1.49 6.40
N ASN A 10 -11.46 1.44 6.07
CA ASN A 10 -12.20 2.59 5.55
C ASN A 10 -12.20 3.78 6.53
N GLN A 11 -12.11 3.49 7.83
CA GLN A 11 -12.02 4.47 8.89
C GLN A 11 -11.05 3.97 9.95
N THR A 12 -10.05 4.79 10.26
CA THR A 12 -8.95 4.49 11.18
C THR A 12 -9.03 5.27 12.50
N CYS A 13 -9.98 6.20 12.61
CA CYS A 13 -10.28 6.98 13.82
C CYS A 13 -11.75 6.85 14.23
N ALA A 14 -12.01 6.84 15.53
CA ALA A 14 -13.33 7.01 16.12
C ALA A 14 -13.21 7.81 17.43
N ASN A 15 -14.30 8.08 18.14
CA ASN A 15 -14.24 8.80 19.43
C ASN A 15 -13.30 8.07 20.40
N GLY A 16 -12.19 8.72 20.76
CA GLY A 16 -11.16 8.21 21.66
C GLY A 16 -10.32 7.06 21.11
N ILE A 17 -10.40 6.73 19.81
CA ILE A 17 -9.74 5.55 19.22
C ILE A 17 -8.97 5.95 17.96
N ILE A 18 -7.71 5.50 17.89
CA ILE A 18 -6.90 5.48 16.67
C ILE A 18 -6.43 4.04 16.44
N ALA A 19 -6.64 3.52 15.23
CA ALA A 19 -6.01 2.30 14.74
C ALA A 19 -4.78 2.66 13.91
N ALA A 20 -3.65 2.00 14.14
CA ALA A 20 -2.40 2.20 13.40
C ALA A 20 -1.66 0.89 13.11
N GLY A 21 -0.80 0.91 12.10
CA GLY A 21 -0.02 -0.24 11.65
C GLY A 21 -0.91 -1.41 11.23
N GLY A 22 -0.55 -2.62 11.63
CA GLY A 22 -1.29 -3.83 11.29
C GLY A 22 -2.76 -3.81 11.76
N ALA A 23 -3.07 -3.16 12.89
CA ALA A 23 -4.44 -3.04 13.37
C ALA A 23 -5.33 -2.18 12.46
N ALA A 24 -4.73 -1.29 11.66
CA ALA A 24 -5.42 -0.46 10.68
C ALA A 24 -5.35 -1.02 9.25
N GLY A 25 -4.78 -2.20 9.03
CA GLY A 25 -4.54 -2.75 7.69
C GLY A 25 -3.47 -2.00 6.91
N GLN A 26 -2.59 -1.25 7.59
CA GLN A 26 -1.52 -0.48 6.95
C GLN A 26 -0.32 -1.40 6.64
N ILE A 27 -0.49 -2.27 5.64
CA ILE A 27 0.49 -3.26 5.18
C ILE A 27 0.58 -3.22 3.67
N TYR A 28 1.79 -3.20 3.12
CA TYR A 28 1.99 -3.30 1.69
C TYR A 28 1.71 -4.73 1.22
N ALA A 29 0.55 -4.94 0.61
CA ALA A 29 0.00 -6.27 0.36
C ALA A 29 0.90 -7.14 -0.53
N LEU A 30 1.57 -6.55 -1.53
CA LEU A 30 2.36 -7.29 -2.51
C LEU A 30 3.54 -8.06 -1.90
N SER A 31 4.22 -7.50 -0.89
CA SER A 31 5.30 -8.18 -0.17
C SER A 31 4.96 -8.54 1.29
N GLY A 32 3.79 -8.15 1.78
CA GLY A 32 3.40 -8.31 3.19
C GLY A 32 4.20 -7.45 4.18
N GLN A 33 4.89 -6.41 3.73
CA GLN A 33 5.74 -5.58 4.61
C GLN A 33 4.90 -4.52 5.34
N GLY A 34 5.03 -4.47 6.67
CA GLY A 34 4.24 -3.57 7.53
C GLY A 34 5.05 -2.59 8.37
N ILE A 35 6.35 -2.85 8.61
CA ILE A 35 7.13 -2.13 9.62
C ILE A 35 7.24 -0.63 9.32
N ARG A 36 7.49 -0.26 8.06
CA ARG A 36 7.57 1.15 7.64
C ARG A 36 6.29 1.91 7.99
N TYR A 37 5.14 1.33 7.68
CA TYR A 37 3.84 1.93 7.95
C TYR A 37 3.54 1.96 9.44
N ALA A 38 3.81 0.87 10.15
CA ALA A 38 3.61 0.80 11.60
C ALA A 38 4.42 1.87 12.35
N LEU A 39 5.69 2.07 11.99
CA LEU A 39 6.53 3.10 12.60
C LEU A 39 6.03 4.51 12.27
N ARG A 40 5.78 4.80 11.00
CA ARG A 40 5.37 6.13 10.57
C ARG A 40 3.98 6.50 11.08
N CYS A 41 2.99 5.64 10.86
CA CYS A 41 1.62 5.85 11.33
C CYS A 41 1.54 5.84 12.85
N GLY A 42 2.33 5.01 13.54
CA GLY A 42 2.44 5.07 15.00
C GLY A 42 2.93 6.44 15.49
N GLY A 43 3.92 7.03 14.80
CA GLY A 43 4.39 8.39 15.09
C GLY A 43 3.33 9.47 14.86
N ILE A 44 2.61 9.41 13.74
CA ILE A 44 1.50 10.34 13.44
C ILE A 44 0.39 10.19 14.50
N ALA A 45 0.01 8.95 14.83
CA ALA A 45 -1.02 8.65 15.83
C ALA A 45 -0.65 9.23 17.20
N GLY A 46 0.59 9.05 17.65
CA GLY A 46 1.07 9.61 18.92
C GLY A 46 1.00 11.13 18.95
N LYS A 47 1.36 11.80 17.84
CA LYS A 47 1.31 13.26 17.72
C LYS A 47 -0.13 13.79 17.74
N VAL A 48 -1.02 13.19 16.95
CA VAL A 48 -2.45 13.57 16.92
C VAL A 48 -3.11 13.31 18.28
N ALA A 49 -2.77 12.19 18.93
CA ALA A 49 -3.33 11.87 20.24
C ALA A 49 -2.94 12.89 21.31
N ILE A 50 -1.67 13.33 21.37
CA ILE A 50 -1.25 14.34 22.36
C ILE A 50 -1.91 15.71 22.09
N ASP A 51 -2.05 16.09 20.83
CA ASP A 51 -2.69 17.36 20.46
C ASP A 51 -4.19 17.33 20.85
N ALA A 52 -4.90 16.26 20.50
CA ALA A 52 -6.32 16.05 20.87
C ALA A 52 -6.55 16.05 22.39
N ILE A 53 -5.68 15.39 23.17
CA ILE A 53 -5.75 15.39 24.64
C ILE A 53 -5.51 16.80 25.19
N THR A 54 -4.56 17.54 24.64
CA THR A 54 -4.20 18.89 25.10
C THR A 54 -5.32 19.89 24.81
N GLU A 55 -5.96 19.77 23.64
CA GLU A 55 -7.07 20.62 23.21
C GLU A 55 -8.41 20.21 23.84
N GLY A 56 -8.47 19.05 24.49
CA GLY A 56 -9.68 18.52 25.11
C GLY A 56 -10.70 17.95 24.13
N ASP A 57 -10.30 17.70 22.87
CA ASP A 57 -11.15 17.12 21.83
C ASP A 57 -10.62 15.77 21.36
N VAL A 58 -11.03 14.70 22.05
CA VAL A 58 -10.77 13.30 21.63
C VAL A 58 -11.89 12.72 20.78
N SER A 59 -12.77 13.57 20.21
CA SER A 59 -13.79 13.11 19.27
C SER A 59 -13.17 12.62 17.96
N MET A 60 -13.97 11.97 17.12
CA MET A 60 -13.57 11.64 15.75
C MET A 60 -13.08 12.87 14.97
N GLY A 61 -13.64 14.06 15.25
CA GLY A 61 -13.23 15.32 14.64
C GLY A 61 -11.82 15.73 15.06
N GLY A 62 -11.54 15.74 16.37
CA GLY A 62 -10.21 16.05 16.93
C GLY A 62 -9.13 15.04 16.53
N LEU A 63 -9.50 13.80 16.22
CA LEU A 63 -8.57 12.76 15.76
C LEU A 63 -8.43 12.68 14.23
N ALA A 64 -9.26 13.41 13.47
CA ALA A 64 -9.32 13.29 12.01
C ALA A 64 -8.01 13.66 11.30
N ASP A 65 -7.12 14.43 11.95
CA ASP A 65 -5.81 14.74 11.40
C ASP A 65 -4.91 13.52 11.21
N TYR A 66 -5.07 12.49 12.05
CA TYR A 66 -4.35 11.24 11.84
C TYR A 66 -4.73 10.62 10.50
N GLU A 67 -6.03 10.48 10.25
CA GLU A 67 -6.53 9.87 9.02
C GLU A 67 -6.11 10.66 7.78
N ARG A 68 -6.20 11.99 7.83
CA ARG A 68 -5.74 12.86 6.74
C ARG A 68 -4.26 12.66 6.43
N GLN A 69 -3.41 12.68 7.45
CA GLN A 69 -1.95 12.63 7.28
C GLN A 69 -1.49 11.30 6.72
N TRP A 70 -1.89 10.17 7.31
CA TRP A 70 -1.41 8.87 6.82
C TRP A 70 -1.96 8.56 5.43
N ARG A 71 -3.22 8.94 5.13
CA ARG A 71 -3.80 8.72 3.80
C ARG A 71 -3.05 9.52 2.74
N ALA A 72 -2.74 10.78 3.04
CA ALA A 72 -1.95 11.62 2.14
C ALA A 72 -0.55 11.04 1.86
N GLU A 73 0.04 10.35 2.84
CA GLU A 73 1.38 9.76 2.70
C GLU A 73 1.37 8.40 1.99
N PHE A 74 0.37 7.54 2.27
CA PHE A 74 0.46 6.10 1.97
C PHE A 74 -0.76 5.47 1.26
N ASP A 75 -1.92 6.15 1.15
CA ASP A 75 -3.14 5.51 0.63
C ASP A 75 -2.97 5.00 -0.81
N ALA A 76 -2.36 5.81 -1.69
CA ALA A 76 -2.09 5.43 -3.08
C ALA A 76 -1.14 4.22 -3.19
N GLU A 77 -0.09 4.20 -2.37
CA GLU A 77 0.89 3.12 -2.30
C GLU A 77 0.26 1.80 -1.83
N LEU A 78 -0.50 1.84 -0.73
CA LEU A 78 -1.14 0.66 -0.15
C LEU A 78 -2.21 0.09 -1.11
N ARG A 79 -2.99 0.96 -1.76
CA ARG A 79 -3.96 0.56 -2.79
C ARG A 79 -3.29 -0.05 -4.02
N ALA A 80 -2.16 0.51 -4.47
CA ALA A 80 -1.41 -0.07 -5.58
C ALA A 80 -0.93 -1.49 -5.23
N GLY A 81 -0.34 -1.67 -4.04
CA GLY A 81 0.08 -2.98 -3.55
C GLY A 81 -1.09 -3.98 -3.48
N GLN A 82 -2.25 -3.53 -3.00
CA GLN A 82 -3.46 -4.34 -2.93
C GLN A 82 -3.96 -4.77 -4.32
N LEU A 83 -4.06 -3.84 -5.27
CA LEU A 83 -4.52 -4.14 -6.63
C LEU A 83 -3.61 -5.15 -7.31
N LEU A 84 -2.28 -4.97 -7.21
CA LEU A 84 -1.31 -5.89 -7.77
C LEU A 84 -1.38 -7.26 -7.10
N HIS A 85 -1.41 -7.31 -5.78
CA HIS A 85 -1.55 -8.56 -5.03
C HIS A 85 -2.84 -9.32 -5.41
N SER A 86 -3.99 -8.65 -5.45
CA SER A 86 -5.26 -9.26 -5.83
C SER A 86 -5.24 -9.78 -7.26
N SER A 87 -4.59 -9.09 -8.19
CA SER A 87 -4.50 -9.54 -9.58
C SER A 87 -3.60 -10.75 -9.79
N LEU A 88 -2.70 -11.02 -8.83
CA LEU A 88 -1.86 -12.20 -8.78
C LEU A 88 -2.48 -13.35 -7.97
N SER A 89 -3.64 -13.16 -7.34
CA SER A 89 -4.17 -14.13 -6.37
C SER A 89 -4.80 -15.38 -7.01
N VAL A 90 -5.14 -15.32 -8.30
CA VAL A 90 -5.75 -16.44 -9.03
C VAL A 90 -4.66 -17.15 -9.84
N SER A 91 -4.41 -18.43 -9.54
CA SER A 91 -3.28 -19.17 -10.12
C SER A 91 -1.94 -18.49 -9.82
N GLN A 92 -1.75 -18.10 -8.55
CA GLN A 92 -0.63 -17.27 -8.10
C GLN A 92 0.74 -17.78 -8.54
N ASP A 93 1.01 -19.08 -8.39
CA ASP A 93 2.29 -19.66 -8.80
C ASP A 93 2.54 -19.45 -10.30
N GLN A 94 1.53 -19.72 -11.14
CA GLN A 94 1.63 -19.55 -12.59
C GLN A 94 1.83 -18.09 -13.00
N GLN A 95 1.12 -17.16 -12.36
CA GLN A 95 1.28 -15.74 -12.65
C GLN A 95 2.64 -15.20 -12.18
N MET A 96 3.15 -15.70 -11.06
CA MET A 96 4.48 -15.34 -10.57
C MET A 96 5.58 -15.90 -11.46
N ASP A 97 5.48 -17.16 -11.88
CA ASP A 97 6.41 -17.76 -12.83
C ASP A 97 6.42 -17.00 -14.16
N ALA A 98 5.25 -16.63 -14.67
CA ALA A 98 5.13 -15.80 -15.87
C ALA A 98 5.75 -14.41 -15.67
N LEU A 99 5.57 -13.79 -14.49
CA LEU A 99 6.16 -12.50 -14.18
C LEU A 99 7.69 -12.59 -14.13
N LEU A 100 8.23 -13.61 -13.48
CA LEU A 100 9.68 -13.85 -13.41
C LEU A 100 10.27 -14.11 -14.81
N GLY A 101 9.60 -14.89 -15.65
CA GLY A 101 9.98 -15.09 -17.05
C GLY A 101 9.95 -13.79 -17.85
N ALA A 102 8.90 -12.97 -17.69
CA ALA A 102 8.80 -11.67 -18.36
C ALA A 102 9.89 -10.66 -17.92
N LEU A 103 10.52 -10.90 -16.76
CA LEU A 103 11.61 -10.09 -16.23
C LEU A 103 13.01 -10.61 -16.64
N GLU A 104 13.10 -11.80 -17.24
CA GLU A 104 14.36 -12.41 -17.68
C GLU A 104 15.10 -11.48 -18.65
N ASP A 105 16.41 -11.32 -18.47
CA ASP A 105 17.29 -10.44 -19.27
C ASP A 105 16.87 -8.95 -19.37
N LYS A 106 15.95 -8.48 -18.52
CA LYS A 106 15.48 -7.09 -18.48
C LYS A 106 15.91 -6.40 -17.18
N PRO A 107 17.20 -6.05 -16.98
CA PRO A 107 17.72 -5.56 -15.70
C PRO A 107 17.04 -4.29 -15.17
N LYS A 108 16.59 -3.40 -16.06
CA LYS A 108 15.81 -2.21 -15.67
C LYS A 108 14.44 -2.58 -15.09
N LEU A 109 13.77 -3.57 -15.67
CA LEU A 109 12.47 -4.04 -15.18
C LEU A 109 12.63 -4.91 -13.94
N GLN A 110 13.71 -5.69 -13.82
CA GLN A 110 14.04 -6.40 -12.59
C GLN A 110 14.22 -5.42 -11.42
N GLN A 111 14.98 -4.34 -11.64
CA GLN A 111 15.14 -3.29 -10.63
C GLN A 111 13.82 -2.60 -10.31
N ALA A 112 13.01 -2.30 -11.34
CA ALA A 112 11.69 -1.70 -11.15
C ALA A 112 10.76 -2.63 -10.36
N PHE A 113 10.80 -3.94 -10.62
CA PHE A 113 10.06 -4.95 -9.89
C PHE A 113 10.49 -4.99 -8.42
N ILE A 114 11.79 -4.93 -8.10
CA ILE A 114 12.25 -4.87 -6.71
C ILE A 114 11.74 -3.62 -6.00
N ASP A 115 11.83 -2.45 -6.63
CA ASP A 115 11.31 -1.20 -6.05
C ASP A 115 9.79 -1.29 -5.83
N VAL A 116 9.04 -1.86 -6.79
CA VAL A 116 7.59 -2.07 -6.66
C VAL A 116 7.28 -3.09 -5.56
N PHE A 117 7.89 -4.27 -5.59
CA PHE A 117 7.69 -5.34 -4.62
C PHE A 117 7.98 -4.87 -3.19
N THR A 118 9.01 -4.05 -2.99
CA THR A 118 9.33 -3.52 -1.66
C THR A 118 8.49 -2.31 -1.23
N GLY A 119 7.64 -1.78 -2.11
CA GLY A 119 6.87 -0.56 -1.85
C GLY A 119 7.73 0.70 -1.78
N PHE A 120 8.93 0.71 -2.37
CA PHE A 120 9.87 1.82 -2.27
C PHE A 120 9.94 2.63 -3.58
N ARG A 121 9.78 3.95 -3.50
CA ARG A 121 9.82 4.87 -4.67
C ARG A 121 8.90 4.43 -5.81
N LEU A 122 7.67 4.03 -5.51
CA LEU A 122 6.75 3.33 -6.42
C LEU A 122 6.53 4.01 -7.78
N LYS A 123 6.29 5.32 -7.84
CA LYS A 123 5.73 5.98 -9.04
C LYS A 123 6.44 5.65 -10.36
N GLY A 124 7.75 5.92 -10.45
CA GLY A 124 8.54 5.69 -11.67
C GLY A 124 8.69 4.21 -12.03
N PRO A 125 9.19 3.37 -11.10
CA PRO A 125 9.26 1.91 -11.24
C PRO A 125 7.92 1.25 -11.62
N LEU A 126 6.83 1.65 -10.99
CA LEU A 126 5.49 1.13 -11.25
C LEU A 126 5.04 1.46 -12.67
N GLU A 127 5.21 2.70 -13.13
CA GLU A 127 4.94 3.06 -14.51
C GLU A 127 5.81 2.28 -15.50
N ALA A 128 7.10 2.11 -15.22
CA ALA A 128 8.01 1.37 -16.09
C ALA A 128 7.61 -0.11 -16.20
N LEU A 129 7.25 -0.73 -15.07
CA LEU A 129 6.83 -2.12 -14.99
C LEU A 129 5.51 -2.36 -15.73
N LEU A 130 4.51 -1.52 -15.49
CA LEU A 130 3.15 -1.71 -16.02
C LEU A 130 2.98 -1.27 -17.49
N LYS A 131 3.95 -0.56 -18.06
CA LYS A 131 4.00 -0.21 -19.50
C LYS A 131 4.56 -1.34 -20.37
N ASP A 132 5.28 -2.30 -19.80
CA ASP A 132 5.70 -3.50 -20.54
C ASP A 132 4.46 -4.35 -20.87
N GLU A 133 4.28 -4.72 -22.14
CA GLU A 133 3.06 -5.39 -22.59
C GLU A 133 2.85 -6.77 -21.97
N GLU A 134 3.94 -7.52 -21.74
CA GLU A 134 3.89 -8.87 -21.20
C GLU A 134 3.49 -8.80 -19.73
N ILE A 135 4.14 -7.92 -18.98
CA ILE A 135 3.84 -7.68 -17.57
C ILE A 135 2.42 -7.11 -17.39
N SER A 136 2.00 -6.19 -18.26
CA SER A 136 0.64 -5.63 -18.26
C SER A 136 -0.44 -6.69 -18.48
N ARG A 137 -0.18 -7.69 -19.33
CA ARG A 137 -1.10 -8.83 -19.53
C ARG A 137 -1.18 -9.71 -18.29
N ILE A 138 -0.06 -9.93 -17.59
CA ILE A 138 -0.01 -10.76 -16.38
C ILE A 138 -0.85 -10.15 -15.25
N PHE A 139 -0.69 -8.85 -14.98
CA PHE A 139 -1.49 -8.14 -13.97
C PHE A 139 -2.94 -7.85 -14.42
N GLY A 140 -3.21 -7.94 -15.72
CA GLY A 140 -4.50 -7.64 -16.33
C GLY A 140 -4.73 -6.13 -16.53
N ARG A 141 -5.17 -5.77 -17.74
CA ARG A 141 -5.31 -4.36 -18.17
C ARG A 141 -6.17 -3.50 -17.24
N GLY A 142 -7.28 -4.04 -16.74
CA GLY A 142 -8.15 -3.30 -15.82
C GLY A 142 -7.50 -3.02 -14.46
N THR A 143 -6.63 -3.90 -13.96
CA THR A 143 -5.83 -3.66 -12.76
C THR A 143 -4.79 -2.58 -13.04
N VAL A 144 -4.11 -2.66 -14.18
CA VAL A 144 -3.09 -1.69 -14.60
C VAL A 144 -3.67 -0.28 -14.69
N GLU A 145 -4.80 -0.11 -15.38
CA GLU A 145 -5.48 1.18 -15.51
C GLU A 145 -5.85 1.77 -14.14
N LYS A 146 -6.45 0.97 -13.25
CA LYS A 146 -6.79 1.41 -11.88
C LYS A 146 -5.56 1.79 -11.08
N THR A 147 -4.48 1.02 -11.20
CA THR A 147 -3.24 1.22 -10.44
C THR A 147 -2.53 2.49 -10.90
N LEU A 148 -2.44 2.74 -12.21
CA LEU A 148 -1.83 3.94 -12.78
C LEU A 148 -2.67 5.21 -12.57
N ALA A 149 -3.97 5.07 -12.26
CA ALA A 149 -4.84 6.19 -11.95
C ALA A 149 -4.72 6.68 -10.49
N LEU A 150 -4.04 5.93 -9.62
CA LEU A 150 -3.76 6.36 -8.24
C LEU A 150 -2.73 7.50 -8.26
N LYS A 151 -3.07 8.61 -7.60
CA LYS A 151 -2.24 9.82 -7.54
C LYS A 151 -1.37 9.87 -6.30
#